data_AF-A0A6B3C028-F1
#
_entry.id   AF-A0A6B3C028-F1
#
_cell.length_a   1.000
_cell.length_b   1.000
_cell.length_c   1.000
_cell.angle_alpha   90.00
_cell.angle_beta   90.00
_cell.angle_gamma   90.00
#
_symmetry.space_group_name_H-M   'P 1'
#
loop_
_entity.id
_entity.type
_entity.pdbx_description
1 polymer ?
#
loop_
_entity_poly.entity_id
_entity_poly.type
_entity_poly.pdbx_seq_one_letter_code
_entity_poly.pdbx_strand_id
1 'polypeptide(L)' 'MNGVDPGGLDDQQLMKELETIHRTRHDTLLHASNDALRAHNDRMAQLEGEYLRRHPRRPIATGRTREGARGRDCAQE' A
#
# COMPACT_ATOMS: atom_id res chain seq x y z
N MET A 1 -21.60 1.02 0.26
CA MET A 1 -20.52 0.75 -0.72
C MET A 1 -20.06 -0.67 -0.50
N ASN A 2 -20.40 -1.58 -1.43
CA ASN A 2 -19.98 -2.98 -1.37
C ASN A 2 -18.46 -3.05 -1.54
N GLY A 3 -17.71 -2.95 -0.44
CA GLY A 3 -16.34 -3.41 -0.39
C GLY A 3 -16.37 -4.93 -0.30
N VAL A 4 -16.02 -5.60 -1.38
CA VAL A 4 -15.73 -7.04 -1.33
C VAL A 4 -14.67 -7.26 -0.26
N ASP A 5 -14.88 -8.27 0.59
CA ASP A 5 -13.92 -8.62 1.63
C ASP A 5 -12.55 -8.90 0.99
N PRO A 6 -11.46 -8.30 1.50
CA PRO A 6 -10.13 -8.46 0.92
C PRO A 6 -9.66 -9.92 0.94
N GLY A 7 -10.13 -10.73 1.88
CA GLY A 7 -9.87 -12.17 1.94
C GLY A 7 -10.49 -12.95 0.78
N GLY A 8 -11.57 -12.43 0.18
CA GLY A 8 -12.23 -13.01 -0.99
C GLY A 8 -11.69 -12.54 -2.35
N LEU A 9 -10.74 -11.59 -2.38
CA LEU A 9 -10.15 -11.11 -3.62
C LEU A 9 -9.10 -12.10 -4.15
N ASP A 10 -9.09 -12.39 -5.44
CA ASP A 10 -7.94 -13.06 -6.07
C ASP A 10 -6.72 -12.12 -6.12
N ASP A 11 -5.50 -12.64 -6.26
CA ASP A 11 -4.26 -11.85 -6.19
C ASP A 11 -4.24 -10.73 -7.25
N GLN A 12 -4.71 -11.02 -8.46
CA GLN A 12 -4.79 -10.03 -9.53
C GLN A 12 -5.73 -8.86 -9.20
N GLN A 13 -6.85 -9.17 -8.54
CA GLN A 13 -7.83 -8.17 -8.12
C GLN A 13 -7.32 -7.36 -6.92
N LEU A 14 -6.65 -8.02 -5.97
CA LEU A 14 -6.00 -7.37 -4.83
C LEU A 14 -4.97 -6.34 -5.29
N MET A 15 -4.11 -6.70 -6.25
CA MET A 15 -3.11 -5.80 -6.82
C MET A 15 -3.75 -4.59 -7.51
N LYS A 16 -4.83 -4.80 -8.26
CA LYS A 16 -5.58 -3.73 -8.94
C LYS A 16 -6.24 -2.76 -7.95
N GLU A 17 -6.83 -3.29 -6.88
CA GLU A 17 -7.43 -2.47 -5.83
C GLU A 17 -6.37 -1.67 -5.07
N LEU A 18 -5.21 -2.27 -4.76
CA LEU A 18 -4.06 -1.59 -4.14
C LEU A 18 -3.52 -0.44 -5.00
N GLU A 19 -3.37 -0.67 -6.31
CA GLU A 19 -2.95 0.40 -7.22
C GLU A 19 -3.97 1.56 -7.23
N THR A 20 -5.25 1.21 -7.32
CA THR A 20 -6.34 2.20 -7.38
C THR A 20 -6.42 3.04 -6.11
N ILE A 21 -6.36 2.40 -4.93
CA ILE A 21 -6.48 3.09 -3.65
C ILE A 21 -5.25 3.97 -3.36
N HIS A 22 -4.05 3.55 -3.77
CA HIS A 22 -2.85 4.38 -3.68
C HIS A 22 -2.91 5.58 -4.61
N ARG A 23 -3.42 5.41 -5.85
CA ARG A 23 -3.54 6.50 -6.82
C ARG A 23 -4.42 7.64 -6.33
N THR A 24 -5.52 7.32 -5.65
CA THR A 24 -6.48 8.33 -5.15
C THR A 24 -6.17 8.81 -3.74
N ARG A 25 -5.11 8.30 -3.09
CA ARG A 25 -4.75 8.65 -1.71
C ARG A 25 -4.52 10.14 -1.51
N HIS A 26 -3.71 10.76 -2.37
CA HIS A 26 -3.36 12.16 -2.20
C HIS A 26 -4.57 13.08 -2.38
N ASP A 27 -5.39 12.79 -3.39
CA ASP A 27 -6.63 13.52 -3.63
C ASP A 27 -7.62 13.35 -2.46
N THR A 28 -7.78 12.12 -1.96
CA THR A 28 -8.65 11.83 -0.81
C THR A 28 -8.16 12.54 0.46
N LEU A 29 -6.84 12.61 0.66
CA LEU A 29 -6.25 13.31 1.80
C LEU A 29 -6.53 14.82 1.78
N LEU A 30 -6.50 15.44 0.60
CA LEU A 30 -6.64 16.88 0.45
C LEU A 30 -8.09 17.36 0.34
N HIS A 31 -8.96 16.58 -0.29
CA HIS A 31 -10.26 17.06 -0.75
C HIS A 31 -11.47 16.27 -0.23
N ALA A 32 -11.28 15.11 0.38
CA ALA A 32 -12.40 14.32 0.88
C ALA A 32 -12.86 14.76 2.28
N SER A 33 -14.14 14.54 2.58
CA SER A 33 -14.67 14.71 3.93
C SER A 33 -13.98 13.77 4.93
N ASN A 34 -13.99 14.13 6.22
CA ASN A 34 -13.37 13.31 7.28
C ASN A 34 -13.87 11.86 7.30
N ASP A 35 -15.17 11.62 7.12
CA ASP A 35 -15.74 10.27 7.02
C ASP A 35 -15.22 9.48 5.83
N ALA A 36 -15.09 10.15 4.67
CA ALA A 36 -14.56 9.53 3.45
C ALA A 36 -13.07 9.20 3.60
N LEU A 37 -12.29 10.10 4.22
CA LEU A 37 -10.88 9.85 4.53
C LEU A 37 -10.71 8.69 5.52
N ARG A 38 -11.57 8.59 6.54
CA ARG A 38 -11.56 7.48 7.50
C ARG A 38 -11.84 6.15 6.79
N ALA A 39 -12.93 6.07 6.02
CA ALA A 39 -13.28 4.87 5.27
C ALA A 39 -12.17 4.47 4.28
N HIS A 40 -11.51 5.46 3.66
CA HIS A 40 -10.38 5.22 2.76
C HIS A 40 -9.15 4.68 3.51
N ASN A 41 -8.83 5.21 4.69
CA ASN A 41 -7.75 4.69 5.55
C ASN A 41 -8.01 3.25 5.96
N ASP A 42 -9.22 2.95 6.44
CA ASP A 42 -9.59 1.60 6.88
C ASP A 42 -9.47 0.60 5.72
N ARG A 43 -10.00 0.95 4.54
CA ARG A 43 -9.91 0.07 3.35
C ARG A 43 -8.47 -0.12 2.89
N MET A 44 -7.64 0.92 2.93
CA MET A 44 -6.22 0.84 2.60
C MET A 44 -5.49 -0.13 3.52
N ALA A 45 -5.67 0.02 4.83
CA ALA A 45 -5.04 -0.86 5.82
C ALA A 45 -5.47 -2.33 5.66
N GLN A 46 -6.74 -2.58 5.32
CA GLN A 46 -7.24 -3.93 5.08
C GLN A 46 -6.59 -4.58 3.83
N LEU A 47 -6.48 -3.85 2.72
CA LEU A 47 -5.86 -4.35 1.49
C LEU A 47 -4.35 -4.59 1.67
N GLU A 48 -3.65 -3.66 2.33
CA GLU A 48 -2.22 -3.81 2.63
C GLU A 48 -1.97 -4.99 3.58
N GLY A 49 -2.82 -5.16 4.59
CA GLY A 49 -2.76 -6.28 5.52
C GLY A 49 -2.92 -7.63 4.79
N GLU A 50 -3.87 -7.72 3.86
CA GLU A 50 -4.05 -8.94 3.08
C GLU A 50 -2.85 -9.23 2.17
N TYR A 51 -2.31 -8.20 1.53
CA TYR A 51 -1.10 -8.35 0.71
C TYR A 51 0.08 -8.86 1.54
N LEU A 52 0.31 -8.29 2.74
CA LEU A 52 1.38 -8.73 3.62
C LEU A 52 1.17 -10.16 4.14
N ARG A 53 -0.07 -10.57 4.41
CA ARG A 53 -0.38 -11.97 4.79
C ARG A 53 -0.07 -12.95 3.66
N ARG A 54 -0.40 -12.61 2.41
CA ARG A 54 -0.18 -13.47 1.23
C ARG A 54 1.28 -13.47 0.78
N HIS A 55 2.01 -12.37 1.01
CA HIS A 55 3.38 -12.17 0.55
C HIS A 55 4.35 -11.95 1.73
N PRO A 56 4.51 -12.91 2.67
CA PRO A 56 5.36 -12.75 3.84
C PRO A 56 6.85 -12.62 3.49
N ARG A 57 7.26 -13.08 2.30
CA ARG A 57 8.65 -13.02 1.79
C ARG A 57 8.81 -11.97 0.67
N ARG A 58 8.01 -10.90 0.69
CA ARG A 58 8.09 -9.87 -0.35
C ARG A 58 9.52 -9.34 -0.50
N PRO A 59 10.00 -9.12 -1.73
CA PRO A 59 11.31 -8.54 -1.94
C PRO A 59 11.34 -7.11 -1.39
N ILE A 60 12.25 -6.85 -0.46
CA ILE A 60 12.53 -5.50 0.02
C ILE A 60 13.65 -4.95 -0.85
N ALA A 61 13.37 -3.90 -1.61
CA ALA A 61 14.42 -3.22 -2.36
C ALA A 61 15.46 -2.68 -1.38
N THR A 62 16.73 -3.09 -1.50
CA THR A 62 17.83 -2.67 -0.63
C THR A 62 17.91 -1.14 -0.54
N GLY A 63 17.65 -0.45 -1.66
CA GLY A 63 17.59 1.01 -1.71
C GLY A 63 16.45 1.70 -0.93
N ARG A 64 15.49 0.93 -0.40
CA ARG A 64 14.41 1.36 0.50
C ARG A 64 14.69 0.98 1.95
N THR A 65 15.81 0.31 2.24
CA THR A 65 16.29 0.10 3.61
C THR A 65 17.25 1.22 4.00
N ARG A 66 17.36 1.48 5.31
CA ARG A 66 18.31 2.46 5.85
C ARG A 66 19.76 2.08 5.54
N GLU A 67 20.06 0.78 5.57
CA GLU A 67 21.39 0.25 5.27
C GLU A 67 21.75 0.46 3.80
N GLY A 68 20.86 0.12 2.87
CA GLY A 68 21.11 0.32 1.44
C GLY A 68 21.10 1.79 1.02
N ALA A 69 20.38 2.66 1.73
CA ALA A 69 20.49 4.11 1.53
C ALA A 69 21.89 4.61 1.89
N ARG A 70 22.43 4.20 3.05
CA ARG A 70 23.79 4.55 3.50
C ARG A 70 24.89 3.94 2.62
N GLY A 71 24.67 2.72 2.11
CA GLY A 71 25.60 2.07 1.20
C GLY A 71 25.71 2.77 -0.17
N ARG A 72 24.65 3.48 -0.61
CA ARG A 72 24.72 4.31 -1.82
C ARG A 72 25.57 5.56 -1.62
N ASP A 73 25.44 6.23 -0.48
CA ASP A 73 26.26 7.41 -0.17
C ASP A 73 27.75 7.03 -0.12
N CYS A 74 28.10 5.91 0.52
CA CYS A 74 29.49 5.43 0.61
C CYS A 74 30.06 4.89 -0.73
N ALA A 75 29.22 4.45 -1.67
CA ALA A 75 29.64 3.94 -2.98
C ALA A 75 29.72 5.03 -4.06
N GLN A 76 29.38 6.27 -3.71
CA GLN A 76 29.40 7.43 -4.61
C GLN A 76 30.56 8.40 -4.28
N GLU A 77 31.48 7.99 -3.38
CA GLU A 77 32.72 8.68 -3.00
C GLU A 77 33.98 8.02 -3.58
#